data_AF-A0A855GUK3-F1
#
_entry.id   AF-A0A855GUK3-F1
#
_cell.length_a   1.000
_cell.length_b   1.000
_cell.length_c   1.000
_cell.angle_alpha   90.00
_cell.angle_beta   90.00
_cell.angle_gamma   90.00
#
_symmetry.space_group_name_H-M   'P 1'
#
loop_
_entity.id
_entity.type
_entity.pdbx_description
1 polymer ?
#
loop_
_entity_poly.entity_id
_entity_poly.type
_entity_poly.pdbx_seq_one_letter_code
_entity_poly.pdbx_strand_id
1 'polypeptide(L)'
;MINRLMINKLLQQYTGVIIIPMTITNEDYFYEITKVIDSAAIKNFLLAADRENLENRLIKRDDNIGSWPHQQIERCLKAFNNIDIYQVIDTSNKEIDEIVSSILIEIS
;
A
#
# COMPACT_ATOMS: atom_id res chain seq x y z
N MET A 1 7.24 -4.27 -15.72
CA MET A 1 8.68 -3.94 -15.76
C MET A 1 8.99 -2.44 -15.64
N ILE A 2 8.12 -1.51 -16.09
CA ILE A 2 8.31 -0.05 -15.95
C ILE A 2 8.49 0.40 -14.49
N ASN A 3 7.67 -0.10 -13.57
CA ASN A 3 7.75 0.30 -12.15
C ASN A 3 9.11 -0.03 -11.52
N ARG A 4 9.70 -1.20 -11.82
CA ARG A 4 11.08 -1.52 -11.40
C ARG A 4 12.08 -0.47 -11.89
N LEU A 5 12.03 -0.14 -13.18
CA LEU A 5 12.94 0.84 -13.78
C LEU A 5 12.78 2.21 -13.13
N MET A 6 11.54 2.62 -12.86
CA MET A 6 11.24 3.88 -12.19
C MET A 6 11.77 3.90 -10.76
N ILE A 7 11.51 2.86 -9.96
CA ILE A 7 12.00 2.75 -8.58
C ILE A 7 13.52 2.77 -8.55
N ASN A 8 14.19 2.00 -9.41
CA ASN A 8 15.65 1.98 -9.50
C ASN A 8 16.21 3.36 -9.85
N LYS A 9 15.58 4.08 -10.77
CA LYS A 9 15.99 5.44 -11.13
C LYS A 9 15.86 6.40 -9.94
N LEU A 10 14.76 6.31 -9.19
CA LEU A 10 14.57 7.13 -7.98
C LEU A 10 15.64 6.83 -6.93
N LEU A 11 15.93 5.55 -6.67
CA LEU A 11 16.97 5.13 -5.73
C LEU A 11 18.38 5.57 -6.13
N GLN A 12 18.66 5.70 -7.43
CA GLN A 12 19.94 6.21 -7.92
C GLN A 12 20.06 7.74 -7.82
N GLN A 13 18.94 8.46 -7.82
CA GLN A 13 18.91 9.93 -7.91
C GLN A 13 18.60 10.60 -6.56
N TYR A 14 18.07 9.85 -5.60
CA TYR A 14 17.63 10.37 -4.31
C TYR A 14 18.16 9.51 -3.16
N THR A 15 18.79 10.17 -2.19
CA THR A 15 19.46 9.52 -1.05
C THR A 15 18.62 9.50 0.23
N GLY A 16 17.41 10.06 0.20
CA GLY A 16 16.50 10.09 1.35
C GLY A 16 15.43 8.98 1.31
N VAL A 17 14.45 9.10 2.21
CA VAL A 17 13.30 8.18 2.27
C VAL A 17 12.36 8.39 1.10
N ILE A 18 12.06 7.32 0.36
CA ILE A 18 11.10 7.32 -0.75
C ILE A 18 9.82 6.63 -0.26
N ILE A 19 8.70 7.35 -0.29
CA ILE A 19 7.38 6.79 0.04
C ILE A 19 6.66 6.47 -1.27
N ILE A 20 6.26 5.21 -1.45
CA ILE A 20 5.61 4.73 -2.67
C ILE A 20 4.19 4.25 -2.36
N PRO A 21 3.14 5.06 -2.60
CA PRO A 21 1.76 4.64 -2.43
C PRO A 21 1.32 3.77 -3.60
N MET A 22 1.24 2.45 -3.39
CA MET A 22 0.82 1.50 -4.43
C MET A 22 -0.14 0.44 -3.89
N THR A 23 -1.03 -0.03 -4.76
CA THR A 23 -1.88 -1.20 -4.52
C THR A 23 -1.28 -2.41 -5.22
N ILE A 24 -0.62 -3.31 -4.47
CA ILE A 24 0.03 -4.50 -5.03
C ILE A 24 -0.68 -5.76 -4.51
N THR A 25 -1.59 -6.30 -5.31
CA THR A 25 -2.39 -7.51 -5.00
C THR A 25 -1.79 -8.80 -5.57
N ASN A 26 -0.54 -8.76 -6.04
CA ASN A 26 0.16 -9.90 -6.62
C ASN A 26 1.57 -9.92 -6.02
N GLU A 27 1.88 -11.00 -5.31
CA GLU A 27 3.14 -11.17 -4.60
C GLU A 27 4.34 -11.34 -5.56
N ASP A 28 4.19 -12.11 -6.65
CA ASP A 28 5.23 -12.23 -7.69
C ASP A 28 5.57 -10.88 -8.30
N TYR A 29 4.56 -10.03 -8.48
CA TYR A 29 4.75 -8.68 -8.99
C TYR A 29 5.54 -7.82 -8.00
N PHE A 30 5.26 -7.93 -6.69
CA PHE A 30 6.05 -7.26 -5.66
C PHE A 30 7.52 -7.66 -5.76
N TYR A 31 7.82 -8.96 -5.75
CA TYR A 31 9.19 -9.45 -5.85
C TYR A 31 9.87 -9.02 -7.15
N GLU A 32 9.14 -9.00 -8.27
CA GLU A 32 9.69 -8.59 -9.56
C GLU A 32 10.08 -7.10 -9.60
N ILE A 33 9.34 -6.23 -8.90
CA ILE A 33 9.68 -4.79 -8.83
C ILE A 33 10.72 -4.47 -7.77
N THR A 34 10.89 -5.30 -6.74
CA THR A 34 11.86 -5.11 -5.66
C THR A 34 13.12 -5.96 -5.75
N LYS A 35 13.21 -6.85 -6.74
CA LYS A 35 14.28 -7.87 -6.91
C LYS A 35 15.73 -7.40 -6.70
N VAL A 36 16.05 -6.14 -7.02
CA VAL A 36 17.42 -5.60 -6.95
C VAL A 36 17.63 -4.62 -5.79
N ILE A 37 16.62 -4.47 -4.94
CA ILE A 37 16.63 -3.62 -3.76
C ILE A 37 16.92 -4.52 -2.56
N ASP A 38 17.75 -4.05 -1.63
CA ASP A 38 17.93 -4.74 -0.35
C ASP A 38 16.59 -4.87 0.37
N SER A 39 16.17 -6.10 0.68
CA SER A 39 14.90 -6.35 1.34
C SER A 39 14.84 -5.71 2.73
N ALA A 40 15.97 -5.54 3.41
CA ALA A 40 16.04 -4.86 4.70
C ALA A 40 15.74 -3.35 4.59
N ALA A 41 15.99 -2.75 3.42
CA ALA A 41 15.70 -1.35 3.14
C ALA A 41 14.23 -1.11 2.78
N ILE A 42 13.45 -2.17 2.54
CA ILE A 42 12.06 -2.08 2.15
C ILE A 42 11.17 -2.31 3.37
N LYS A 43 10.30 -1.34 3.66
CA LYS A 43 9.25 -1.43 4.69
C LYS A 43 7.90 -1.37 3.99
N ASN A 44 7.20 -2.51 3.91
CA ASN A 44 5.92 -2.61 3.20
C ASN A 44 4.76 -2.64 4.19
N PHE A 45 3.88 -1.65 4.07
CA PHE A 45 2.69 -1.54 4.91
C PHE A 45 1.43 -1.74 4.10
N LEU A 46 0.48 -2.50 4.65
CA LEU A 46 -0.89 -2.53 4.18
C LEU A 46 -1.75 -1.66 5.10
N LEU A 47 -2.21 -0.52 4.59
CA LEU A 47 -3.20 0.30 5.27
C LEU A 47 -4.59 -0.33 5.07
N ALA A 48 -4.91 -1.29 5.93
CA ALA A 48 -6.16 -2.04 5.88
C ALA A 48 -7.32 -1.20 6.42
N ALA A 49 -8.50 -1.43 5.87
CA ALA A 49 -9.75 -0.96 6.45
C ALA A 49 -10.85 -1.96 6.12
N ASP A 50 -11.87 -2.01 6.96
CA ASP A 50 -13.09 -2.74 6.62
C ASP A 50 -13.79 -2.14 5.39
N ARG A 51 -14.72 -2.91 4.84
CA ARG A 51 -15.48 -2.52 3.65
C ARG A 51 -16.21 -1.20 3.84
N GLU A 52 -16.90 -1.04 4.97
CA GLU A 52 -17.73 0.12 5.24
C GLU A 52 -16.89 1.41 5.24
N ASN A 53 -15.72 1.37 5.87
CA ASN A 53 -14.76 2.47 5.85
C ASN A 53 -14.20 2.74 4.46
N LEU A 54 -13.90 1.70 3.67
CA LEU A 54 -13.46 1.88 2.28
C LEU A 54 -14.54 2.55 1.42
N GLU A 55 -15.78 2.09 1.50
CA GLU A 55 -16.93 2.66 0.77
C GLU A 55 -17.18 4.11 1.18
N ASN A 56 -17.20 4.40 2.49
CA ASN A 56 -17.34 5.75 3.02
C ASN A 56 -16.21 6.69 2.55
N ARG A 57 -14.97 6.20 2.48
CA ARG A 57 -13.82 6.97 1.96
C ARG A 57 -13.93 7.27 0.47
N LEU A 58 -14.50 6.36 -0.33
CA LEU A 58 -14.76 6.61 -1.74
C LEU A 58 -15.86 7.67 -1.92
N ILE A 59 -16.96 7.55 -1.17
CA ILE A 59 -18.05 8.54 -1.20
C ILE A 59 -17.52 9.94 -0.85
N LYS A 60 -16.66 10.05 0.17
CA LYS A 60 -16.01 11.32 0.55
C LYS A 60 -15.07 11.90 -0.52
N ARG A 61 -14.65 11.10 -1.50
CA ARG A 61 -13.82 11.51 -2.64
C ARG A 61 -14.64 11.81 -3.90
N ASP A 62 -15.96 11.90 -3.76
CA ASP A 62 -16.91 12.03 -4.88
C ASP A 62 -16.87 10.84 -5.86
N ASP A 63 -16.36 9.68 -5.41
CA ASP A 63 -16.51 8.43 -6.15
C ASP A 63 -17.90 7.84 -5.95
N ASN A 64 -18.47 7.27 -7.01
CA ASN A 64 -19.82 6.71 -6.99
C ASN A 64 -19.82 5.19 -6.79
N ILE A 65 -20.93 4.64 -6.28
CA ILE A 65 -21.17 3.19 -6.30
C ILE A 65 -21.10 2.69 -7.73
N GLY A 66 -20.33 1.61 -7.96
CA GLY A 66 -20.09 1.07 -9.30
C GLY A 66 -18.97 1.78 -10.07
N SER A 67 -18.34 2.82 -9.52
CA SER A 67 -17.10 3.37 -10.06
C SER A 67 -15.97 2.33 -10.10
N TRP A 68 -14.94 2.59 -10.91
CA TRP A 68 -13.79 1.68 -10.97
C TRP A 68 -13.17 1.42 -9.58
N PRO A 69 -12.91 2.44 -8.71
CA PRO A 69 -12.41 2.21 -7.36
C PRO A 69 -13.33 1.35 -6.49
N HIS A 70 -14.65 1.57 -6.56
CA HIS A 70 -15.63 0.79 -5.82
C HIS A 70 -15.58 -0.70 -6.21
N GLN A 71 -15.46 -0.99 -7.50
CA GLN A 71 -15.32 -2.36 -8.00
C GLN A 71 -14.00 -3.04 -7.55
N GLN A 72 -12.98 -2.26 -7.18
CA GLN A 72 -11.71 -2.82 -6.68
C GLN A 72 -11.80 -3.31 -5.23
N ILE A 73 -12.78 -2.88 -4.43
CA ILE A 73 -12.85 -3.21 -2.99
C ILE A 73 -12.83 -4.72 -2.78
N GLU A 74 -13.74 -5.45 -3.43
CA GLU A 74 -13.82 -6.92 -3.33
C GLU A 74 -12.52 -7.62 -3.73
N ARG A 75 -11.95 -7.18 -4.86
CA ARG A 75 -10.73 -7.77 -5.42
C ARG A 75 -9.56 -7.57 -4.46
N CYS A 76 -9.40 -6.36 -3.94
CA CYS A 76 -8.33 -6.01 -3.01
C CYS A 76 -8.48 -6.75 -1.68
N LEU A 77 -9.67 -6.74 -1.06
CA LEU A 77 -9.91 -7.46 0.21
C LEU A 77 -9.60 -8.95 0.08
N LYS A 78 -10.05 -9.59 -1.00
CA LYS A 78 -9.75 -11.01 -1.25
C LYS A 78 -8.26 -11.27 -1.46
N ALA A 79 -7.58 -10.40 -2.21
CA ALA A 79 -6.16 -10.59 -2.48
C ALA A 79 -5.31 -10.40 -1.23
N PHE A 80 -5.56 -9.33 -0.45
CA PHE A 80 -4.75 -9.00 0.72
C PHE A 80 -4.93 -9.97 1.89
N ASN A 81 -6.06 -10.68 1.97
CA ASN A 81 -6.22 -11.78 2.94
C ASN A 81 -5.31 -12.99 2.64
N ASN A 82 -4.69 -13.06 1.45
CA ASN A 82 -3.86 -14.18 1.02
C ASN A 82 -2.41 -13.76 0.71
N ILE A 83 -2.00 -12.54 1.11
CA ILE A 83 -0.67 -12.00 0.81
C ILE A 83 0.02 -11.59 2.11
N ASP A 84 1.16 -12.22 2.39
CA ASP A 84 1.87 -12.11 3.68
C ASP A 84 3.13 -11.22 3.63
N ILE A 85 3.35 -10.46 2.55
CA ILE A 85 4.51 -9.55 2.39
C ILE A 85 4.35 -8.20 3.12
N TYR A 86 3.19 -7.96 3.75
CA TYR A 86 2.84 -6.68 4.35
C TYR A 86 2.82 -6.72 5.87
N GLN A 87 3.30 -5.63 6.48
CA GLN A 87 2.92 -5.27 7.85
C GLN A 87 1.55 -4.59 7.81
N VAL A 88 0.54 -5.23 8.41
CA VAL A 88 -0.84 -4.76 8.34
C VAL A 88 -1.11 -3.72 9.42
N ILE A 89 -1.60 -2.55 9.01
CA ILE A 89 -2.07 -1.49 9.90
C ILE A 89 -3.56 -1.29 9.62
N ASP A 90 -4.41 -1.69 10.56
CA ASP A 90 -5.85 -1.36 10.49
C ASP A 90 -6.06 0.15 10.73
N THR A 91 -6.79 0.77 9.82
CA THR A 91 -7.10 2.20 9.77
C THR A 91 -8.58 2.51 9.95
N SER A 92 -9.43 1.50 10.18
CA SER A 92 -10.90 1.64 10.14
C SER A 92 -11.45 2.67 11.14
N ASN A 93 -10.75 2.92 12.25
CA ASN A 93 -11.15 3.91 13.27
C ASN A 93 -9.95 4.70 13.82
N LYS A 94 -8.95 4.97 12.98
CA LYS A 94 -7.74 5.71 13.38
C LYS A 94 -7.66 7.05 12.69
N GLU A 95 -7.24 8.05 13.45
CA GLU A 95 -6.82 9.34 12.91
C GLU A 95 -5.49 9.23 12.18
N ILE A 96 -5.20 10.18 11.30
CA ILE A 96 -3.98 10.20 10.48
C ILE A 96 -2.73 10.11 11.35
N ASP A 97 -2.68 10.86 12.46
CA ASP A 97 -1.52 10.91 13.35
C ASP A 97 -1.25 9.56 14.05
N GLU A 98 -2.30 8.80 14.35
CA GLU A 98 -2.17 7.45 14.93
C GLU A 98 -1.60 6.47 13.90
N ILE A 99 -2.00 6.60 12.63
CA ILE A 99 -1.48 5.78 11.53
C ILE A 99 0.00 6.11 11.30
N VAL A 100 0.34 7.40 11.24
CA VAL A 100 1.73 7.86 11.10
C VAL A 100 2.59 7.34 12.25
N SER A 101 2.10 7.45 13.49
CA SER A 101 2.81 6.93 14.67
C SER A 101 3.04 5.42 14.57
N SER A 102 2.05 4.66 14.09
CA SER A 102 2.17 3.21 13.87
C SER A 102 3.29 2.89 12.87
N ILE A 103 3.36 3.63 11.75
CA ILE A 103 4.41 3.46 10.74
C ILE A 103 5.78 3.81 11.33
N LEU A 104 5.88 4.91 12.08
CA LEU A 104 7.15 5.35 12.68
C LEU A 104 7.71 4.33 13.68
N ILE A 105 6.85 3.67 14.46
CA ILE A 105 7.25 2.62 15.40
C ILE A 105 7.87 1.42 14.66
N GLU A 106 7.30 1.01 13.53
CA GLU A 106 7.75 -0.16 12.76
C GLU A 106 9.03 0.07 11.94
N ILE A 107 9.32 1.33 11.60
CA ILE A 107 10.56 1.68 10.87
C ILE A 107 11.73 2.06 11.79
N SER A 108 11.47 2.27 13.09
CA SER A 108 12.49 2.59 14.11
C SER A 108 13.34 1.37 14.45
#